data_AF-A0A520HXL8-F1
#
_entry.id   AF-A0A520HXL8-F1
#
_cell.length_a   1.000
_cell.length_b   1.000
_cell.length_c   1.000
_cell.angle_alpha   90.00
_cell.angle_beta   90.00
_cell.angle_gamma   90.00
#
_symmetry.space_group_name_H-M   'P 1'
#
loop_
_entity.id
_entity.type
_entity.pdbx_description
1 polymer ?
#
loop_
_entity_poly.entity_id
_entity_poly.type
_entity_poly.pdbx_seq_one_letter_code
_entity_poly.pdbx_strand_id
1 'polypeptide(L)'
;MVAAISSGSGIFATHFIAMLAFEPSIPSAYDSGLTVLSLVFAIGLTGLGLRIALSETPRASWLGGVVVGFGIAAMHYTGMAAFEVTGRLRWDPAFVFASILIGEFLSAVAVSIAVHARSLTSLFGSAGLLALAIGAHHGVGMAGVTITENPLAT
;
A
#
# COMPACT_ATOMS: atom_id res chain seq x y z
N MET A 1 -10.05 -14.14 -8.52
CA MET A 1 -10.62 -13.54 -7.30
C MET A 1 -9.86 -13.92 -6.03
N VAL A 2 -9.56 -15.20 -5.78
CA VAL A 2 -8.81 -15.62 -4.57
C VAL A 2 -7.50 -14.86 -4.37
N ALA A 3 -6.66 -14.78 -5.42
CA ALA A 3 -5.40 -14.03 -5.34
C ALA A 3 -5.60 -12.54 -4.99
N ALA A 4 -6.63 -11.89 -5.54
CA ALA A 4 -6.95 -10.48 -5.28
C ALA A 4 -7.37 -10.25 -3.83
N ILE A 5 -8.27 -11.09 -3.31
CA ILE A 5 -8.72 -11.01 -1.92
C ILE A 5 -7.56 -11.30 -0.97
N SER A 6 -6.79 -12.37 -1.22
CA SER A 6 -5.68 -12.76 -0.34
C SER A 6 -4.58 -11.71 -0.31
N SER A 7 -4.11 -11.23 -1.47
CA SER A 7 -3.04 -10.23 -1.54
C SER A 7 -3.51 -8.84 -1.11
N GLY A 8 -4.71 -8.42 -1.53
CA GLY A 8 -5.30 -7.14 -1.13
C GLY A 8 -5.55 -7.05 0.37
N SER A 9 -6.12 -8.10 0.98
CA SER A 9 -6.28 -8.17 2.44
C SER A 9 -4.93 -8.20 3.16
N GLY A 10 -3.91 -8.85 2.60
CA GLY A 10 -2.55 -8.83 3.14
C GLY A 10 -1.95 -7.42 3.13
N ILE A 11 -2.06 -6.71 2.00
CA ILE A 11 -1.66 -5.30 1.86
C ILE A 11 -2.36 -4.45 2.93
N PHE A 12 -3.69 -4.54 3.03
CA PHE A 12 -4.47 -3.83 4.04
C PHE A 12 -4.02 -4.15 5.47
N ALA A 13 -3.91 -5.43 5.81
CA ALA A 13 -3.53 -5.87 7.15
C ALA A 13 -2.14 -5.37 7.55
N THR A 14 -1.15 -5.45 6.66
CA THR A 14 0.20 -4.96 6.98
C THR A 14 0.24 -3.47 7.33
N HIS A 15 -0.52 -2.65 6.61
CA HIS A 15 -0.60 -1.21 6.91
C HIS A 15 -1.32 -0.94 8.23
N PHE A 16 -2.49 -1.55 8.46
CA PHE A 16 -3.24 -1.31 9.69
C PHE A 16 -2.54 -1.88 10.93
N ILE A 17 -1.86 -3.02 10.82
CA ILE A 17 -1.02 -3.53 11.91
C ILE A 17 0.11 -2.54 12.24
N ALA A 18 0.77 -1.97 11.21
CA ALA A 18 1.80 -0.96 11.42
C ALA A 18 1.25 0.32 12.07
N MET A 19 0.08 0.77 11.64
CA MET A 19 -0.59 1.96 12.20
C MET A 19 -1.15 1.73 13.62
N LEU A 20 -1.59 0.51 13.95
CA LEU A 20 -1.97 0.14 15.31
C LEU A 20 -0.76 0.07 16.26
N ALA A 21 0.42 -0.26 15.72
CA ALA A 21 1.68 -0.20 16.45
C ALA A 21 2.25 1.23 16.53
N PHE A 22 1.71 2.17 15.76
CA PHE A 22 2.07 3.58 15.84
C PHE A 22 1.26 4.25 16.95
N GLU A 23 1.94 4.63 18.05
CA GLU A 23 1.33 5.25 19.23
C GLU A 23 1.62 6.77 19.25
N PRO A 24 0.75 7.62 18.67
CA PRO A 24 0.88 9.07 18.84
C PRO A 24 0.62 9.46 20.30
N SER A 25 1.22 10.55 20.77
CA SER A 25 1.01 11.13 22.11
C SER A 25 -0.40 11.69 22.33
N ILE A 26 -1.24 11.68 21.30
CA ILE A 26 -2.59 12.24 21.28
C ILE A 26 -3.62 11.16 20.97
N PRO A 27 -4.87 11.31 21.48
CA PRO A 27 -5.95 10.40 21.12
C PRO A 27 -6.09 10.27 19.60
N SER A 28 -6.27 9.03 19.15
CA SER A 28 -6.45 8.71 17.74
C SER A 28 -7.57 7.69 17.54
N ALA A 29 -8.21 7.76 16.39
CA ALA A 29 -9.31 6.91 15.97
C ALA A 29 -9.24 6.66 14.46
N TYR A 30 -10.20 5.90 13.93
CA TYR A 30 -10.31 5.63 12.50
C TYR A 30 -11.74 5.83 12.00
N ASP A 31 -11.89 6.55 10.91
CA ASP A 31 -13.13 6.58 10.14
C ASP A 31 -13.38 5.19 9.52
N SER A 32 -14.49 4.57 9.91
CA SER A 32 -14.83 3.21 9.47
C SER A 32 -15.11 3.12 7.96
N GLY A 33 -15.67 4.18 7.36
CA GLY A 33 -16.02 4.21 5.94
C GLY A 33 -14.77 4.24 5.06
N LEU A 34 -13.84 5.15 5.36
CA LEU A 34 -12.55 5.25 4.68
C LEU A 34 -11.67 4.01 4.93
N THR A 35 -11.76 3.41 6.12
CA THR A 35 -11.10 2.13 6.42
C THR A 35 -11.60 1.04 5.48
N VAL A 36 -12.92 0.85 5.35
CA VAL A 36 -13.49 -0.13 4.41
C VAL A 36 -13.15 0.22 2.96
N LEU A 37 -13.19 1.49 2.58
CA LEU A 37 -12.84 1.94 1.23
C LEU A 37 -11.37 1.64 0.88
N SER A 38 -10.45 1.80 1.84
CA SER A 38 -9.03 1.45 1.63
C SER A 38 -8.84 -0.05 1.38
N LEU A 39 -9.58 -0.91 2.08
CA LEU A 39 -9.61 -2.35 1.83
C LEU A 39 -10.16 -2.66 0.42
N VAL A 40 -11.22 -1.97 0.00
CA VAL A 40 -11.79 -2.11 -1.35
C VAL A 40 -10.77 -1.73 -2.41
N PHE A 41 -10.02 -0.62 -2.22
CA PHE A 41 -8.94 -0.25 -3.15
C PHE A 41 -7.83 -1.30 -3.20
N ALA A 42 -7.42 -1.83 -2.04
CA ALA A 42 -6.41 -2.88 -1.98
C ALA A 42 -6.83 -4.11 -2.79
N ILE A 43 -8.03 -4.64 -2.56
CA ILE A 43 -8.53 -5.84 -3.24
C ILE A 43 -8.78 -5.56 -4.73
N GLY A 44 -9.44 -4.44 -5.03
CA GLY A 44 -9.87 -4.08 -6.38
C GLY A 44 -8.70 -3.81 -7.33
N LEU A 45 -7.78 -2.92 -6.94
CA LEU A 45 -6.65 -2.53 -7.79
C LEU A 45 -5.61 -3.63 -7.87
N THR A 46 -5.31 -4.35 -6.78
CA THR A 46 -4.41 -5.51 -6.86
C THR A 46 -5.03 -6.60 -7.74
N GLY A 47 -6.34 -6.86 -7.63
CA GLY A 47 -7.03 -7.80 -8.52
C GLY A 47 -6.98 -7.39 -10.00
N LEU A 48 -7.20 -6.11 -10.30
CA LEU A 48 -7.08 -5.56 -11.64
C LEU A 48 -5.65 -5.69 -12.17
N GLY A 49 -4.65 -5.32 -11.38
CA GLY A 49 -3.24 -5.41 -11.74
C GLY A 49 -2.80 -6.84 -12.02
N LEU A 50 -3.19 -7.80 -11.20
CA LEU A 50 -2.93 -9.22 -11.44
C LEU A 50 -3.62 -9.72 -12.71
N ARG A 51 -4.86 -9.29 -12.98
CA ARG A 51 -5.56 -9.63 -14.23
C ARG A 51 -4.83 -9.09 -15.47
N ILE A 52 -4.31 -7.87 -15.39
CA ILE A 52 -3.50 -7.27 -16.47
C ILE A 52 -2.19 -8.04 -16.62
N ALA A 53 -1.52 -8.36 -15.51
CA ALA A 53 -0.22 -9.04 -15.49
C ALA A 53 -0.24 -10.42 -16.16
N LEU A 54 -1.39 -11.10 -16.12
CA LEU A 54 -1.60 -12.42 -16.72
C LEU A 54 -2.09 -12.37 -18.18
N SER A 55 -2.26 -11.19 -18.77
CA SER A 55 -2.62 -11.08 -20.19
C SER A 55 -1.44 -11.41 -21.10
N GLU A 56 -1.70 -11.90 -22.31
CA GLU A 56 -0.67 -12.29 -23.28
C GLU A 56 -0.04 -11.10 -24.04
N THR A 57 -0.22 -9.88 -23.54
CA THR A 57 0.31 -8.69 -24.20
C THR A 57 1.77 -8.43 -23.83
N PRO A 58 2.60 -7.93 -24.75
CA PRO A 58 3.95 -7.51 -24.41
C PRO A 58 3.92 -6.50 -23.26
N ARG A 59 4.74 -6.72 -22.22
CA ARG A 59 4.84 -5.87 -21.01
C ARG A 59 3.63 -5.91 -20.07
N ALA A 60 2.66 -6.81 -20.29
CA ALA A 60 1.52 -7.04 -19.40
C ALA A 60 1.93 -7.14 -17.93
N SER A 61 2.94 -7.95 -17.63
CA SER A 61 3.40 -8.21 -16.26
C SER A 61 3.88 -6.95 -15.54
N TRP A 62 4.60 -6.08 -16.25
CA TRP A 62 5.09 -4.81 -15.73
C TRP A 62 3.95 -3.82 -15.49
N LEU A 63 3.05 -3.65 -16.46
CA LEU A 63 1.88 -2.78 -16.33
C LEU A 63 0.96 -3.24 -15.20
N GLY A 64 0.73 -4.54 -15.11
CA GLY A 64 -0.06 -5.13 -14.04
C GLY A 64 0.56 -4.90 -12.66
N GLY A 65 1.89 -5.01 -12.54
CA GLY A 65 2.57 -4.71 -11.29
C GLY A 65 2.59 -3.22 -10.91
N VAL A 66 2.64 -2.31 -11.88
CA VAL A 66 2.40 -0.87 -11.62
C VAL A 66 1.00 -0.65 -11.05
N VAL A 67 -0.02 -1.30 -11.62
CA VAL A 67 -1.40 -1.22 -11.11
C VAL A 67 -1.53 -1.83 -9.70
N VAL A 68 -0.80 -2.91 -9.40
CA VAL A 68 -0.70 -3.43 -8.03
C VAL A 68 -0.08 -2.39 -7.09
N GLY A 69 0.98 -1.70 -7.53
CA GLY A 69 1.60 -0.60 -6.79
C GLY A 69 0.64 0.56 -6.52
N PHE A 70 -0.19 0.93 -7.49
CA PHE A 70 -1.29 1.88 -7.28
C PHE A 70 -2.32 1.37 -6.26
N GLY A 71 -2.57 0.06 -6.20
CA GLY A 71 -3.39 -0.54 -5.14
C GLY A 71 -2.80 -0.35 -3.74
N ILE A 72 -1.48 -0.50 -3.61
CA ILE A 72 -0.75 -0.23 -2.36
C ILE A 72 -0.89 1.25 -1.98
N ALA A 73 -0.63 2.17 -2.92
CA ALA A 73 -0.70 3.60 -2.68
C ALA A 73 -2.12 4.08 -2.34
N ALA A 74 -3.13 3.65 -3.12
CA ALA A 74 -4.51 4.02 -2.90
C ALA A 74 -5.03 3.50 -1.55
N MET A 75 -4.69 2.26 -1.19
CA MET A 75 -5.01 1.75 0.14
C MET A 75 -4.29 2.58 1.21
N HIS A 76 -2.99 2.78 1.10
CA HIS A 76 -2.20 3.48 2.11
C HIS A 76 -2.73 4.91 2.36
N TYR A 77 -2.92 5.71 1.32
CA TYR A 77 -3.37 7.10 1.48
C TYR A 77 -4.84 7.21 1.88
N THR A 78 -5.69 6.27 1.47
CA THR A 78 -7.08 6.21 1.97
C THR A 78 -7.12 5.79 3.44
N GLY A 79 -6.25 4.85 3.85
CA GLY A 79 -6.07 4.45 5.25
C GLY A 79 -5.52 5.59 6.12
N MET A 80 -4.54 6.34 5.60
CA MET A 80 -4.03 7.56 6.25
C MET A 80 -5.08 8.66 6.34
N ALA A 81 -5.97 8.79 5.33
CA ALA A 81 -7.11 9.70 5.40
C ALA A 81 -8.18 9.25 6.41
N ALA A 82 -8.27 7.95 6.68
CA ALA A 82 -9.13 7.40 7.72
C ALA A 82 -8.58 7.65 9.13
N PHE A 83 -7.27 7.86 9.27
CA PHE A 83 -6.62 8.05 10.56
C PHE A 83 -6.92 9.44 11.15
N GLU A 84 -7.74 9.45 12.18
CA GLU A 84 -8.16 10.67 12.87
C GLU A 84 -7.30 10.87 14.12
N VAL A 85 -6.80 12.09 14.31
CA VAL A 85 -6.04 12.48 15.49
C VAL A 85 -6.59 13.79 16.04
N THR A 86 -6.51 14.00 17.35
CA THR A 86 -6.84 15.29 18.01
C THR A 86 -5.78 16.37 17.73
N GLY A 87 -5.42 16.53 16.45
CA GLY A 87 -4.39 17.42 15.95
C GLY A 87 -4.57 17.64 14.45
N ARG A 88 -3.59 18.29 13.81
CA ARG A 88 -3.56 18.46 12.36
C ARG A 88 -2.47 17.58 11.77
N LEU A 89 -2.88 16.65 10.92
CA LEU A 89 -1.99 15.79 10.14
C LEU A 89 -1.63 16.51 8.83
N ARG A 90 -0.34 16.64 8.53
CA ARG A 90 0.17 17.21 7.26
C ARG A 90 1.07 16.21 6.56
N TRP A 91 0.92 16.12 5.25
CA TRP A 91 1.78 15.32 4.37
C TRP A 91 2.73 16.22 3.60
N ASP A 92 4.00 15.86 3.57
CA ASP A 92 4.96 16.43 2.64
C ASP A 92 4.74 15.82 1.23
N PRO A 93 4.40 16.62 0.21
CA PRO A 93 4.16 16.13 -1.14
C PRO A 93 5.35 15.39 -1.76
N ALA A 94 6.59 15.73 -1.40
CA ALA A 94 7.78 15.08 -1.94
C ALA A 94 7.90 13.64 -1.44
N PHE A 95 7.60 13.39 -0.17
CA PHE A 95 7.60 12.04 0.40
C PHE A 95 6.43 11.20 -0.13
N VAL A 96 5.26 11.83 -0.33
CA VAL A 96 4.11 11.18 -0.99
C VAL A 96 4.46 10.74 -2.41
N PHE A 97 5.09 11.62 -3.18
CA PHE A 97 5.50 11.27 -4.53
C PHE A 97 6.58 10.17 -4.54
N ALA A 98 7.58 10.27 -3.66
CA ALA A 98 8.67 9.30 -3.56
C ALA A 98 8.18 7.89 -3.16
N SER A 99 7.28 7.79 -2.18
CA SER A 99 6.71 6.50 -1.76
C SER A 99 5.94 5.83 -2.90
N ILE A 100 5.16 6.59 -3.67
CA ILE A 100 4.38 6.11 -4.81
C ILE A 100 5.33 5.53 -5.87
N LEU A 101 6.35 6.29 -6.27
CA LEU A 101 7.33 5.83 -7.26
C LEU A 101 8.05 4.54 -6.84
N ILE A 102 8.50 4.48 -5.58
CA ILE A 102 9.19 3.29 -5.04
C ILE A 102 8.24 2.09 -5.00
N GLY A 103 7.00 2.30 -4.53
CA GLY A 103 5.99 1.24 -4.43
C GLY A 103 5.61 0.68 -5.80
N GLU A 104 5.36 1.54 -6.78
CA GLU A 104 5.05 1.14 -8.16
C GLU A 104 6.21 0.38 -8.81
N PHE A 105 7.44 0.90 -8.70
CA PHE A 105 8.61 0.27 -9.30
C PHE A 105 8.86 -1.12 -8.72
N LEU A 106 8.89 -1.25 -7.39
CA LEU A 106 9.14 -2.54 -6.74
C LEU A 106 8.01 -3.53 -7.00
N SER A 107 6.75 -3.07 -7.04
CA SER A 107 5.60 -3.91 -7.38
C SER A 107 5.64 -4.39 -8.83
N ALA A 108 6.05 -3.53 -9.77
CA ALA A 108 6.23 -3.88 -11.18
C ALA A 108 7.28 -5.00 -11.35
N VAL A 109 8.43 -4.87 -10.68
CA VAL A 109 9.48 -5.90 -10.68
C VAL A 109 8.97 -7.19 -10.02
N ALA A 110 8.36 -7.09 -8.84
CA ALA A 110 7.87 -8.25 -8.08
C ALA A 110 6.85 -9.07 -8.87
N VAL A 111 5.84 -8.42 -9.43
CA VAL A 111 4.80 -9.08 -10.21
C VAL A 111 5.36 -9.66 -11.51
N SER A 112 6.30 -8.95 -12.16
CA SER A 112 6.97 -9.46 -13.35
C SER A 112 7.76 -10.74 -13.07
N ILE A 113 8.48 -10.81 -11.95
CA ILE A 113 9.17 -12.03 -11.51
C ILE A 113 8.14 -13.13 -11.18
N ALA A 114 7.08 -12.81 -10.44
CA ALA A 114 6.07 -13.77 -10.01
C ALA A 114 5.38 -14.48 -11.18
N VAL A 115 5.00 -13.73 -12.23
CA VAL A 115 4.33 -14.29 -13.43
C VAL A 115 5.23 -15.24 -14.21
N HIS A 116 6.55 -15.01 -14.19
CA HIS A 116 7.54 -15.83 -14.90
C HIS A 116 8.27 -16.83 -13.99
N ALA A 117 7.86 -16.95 -12.73
CA ALA A 117 8.49 -17.80 -11.75
C ALA A 117 8.39 -19.28 -12.15
N ARG A 118 9.53 -19.97 -12.19
CA ARG A 118 9.61 -21.42 -12.49
C ARG A 118 10.15 -22.24 -11.32
N SER A 119 10.45 -21.59 -10.19
CA SER A 119 10.97 -22.24 -8.98
C SER A 119 10.39 -21.59 -7.71
N LEU A 120 10.37 -22.34 -6.61
CA LEU A 120 9.95 -21.82 -5.30
C LEU A 120 10.82 -20.64 -4.86
N THR A 121 12.13 -20.67 -5.15
CA THR A 121 13.03 -19.56 -4.85
C THR A 121 12.62 -18.27 -5.56
N SER A 122 12.26 -18.34 -6.85
CA SER A 122 11.76 -17.16 -7.58
C SER A 122 10.41 -16.67 -7.05
N LEU A 123 9.56 -17.61 -6.60
CA LEU A 123 8.26 -17.27 -6.01
C LEU A 123 8.44 -16.55 -4.66
N PHE A 124 9.20 -17.12 -3.73
CA PHE A 124 9.49 -16.49 -2.45
C PHE A 124 10.26 -15.17 -2.61
N GLY A 125 11.19 -15.10 -3.57
CA GLY A 125 11.88 -13.85 -3.90
C GLY A 125 10.92 -12.76 -4.39
N SER A 126 9.97 -13.10 -5.26
CA SER A 126 8.95 -12.15 -5.72
C SER A 126 8.01 -11.69 -4.61
N ALA A 127 7.60 -12.59 -3.72
CA ALA A 127 6.76 -12.27 -2.57
C ALA A 127 7.50 -11.35 -1.57
N GLY A 128 8.78 -11.64 -1.30
CA GLY A 128 9.63 -10.80 -0.47
C GLY A 128 9.83 -9.41 -1.06
N LEU A 129 9.97 -9.30 -2.39
CA LEU A 129 10.08 -8.02 -3.07
C LEU A 129 8.77 -7.22 -3.02
N LEU A 130 7.62 -7.88 -3.13
CA LEU A 130 6.32 -7.23 -2.94
C LEU A 130 6.13 -6.75 -1.49
N ALA A 131 6.53 -7.56 -0.50
CA ALA A 131 6.53 -7.14 0.90
C ALA A 131 7.44 -5.92 1.14
N LEU A 132 8.62 -5.90 0.51
CA LEU A 132 9.50 -4.74 0.52
C LEU A 132 8.85 -3.52 -0.15
N ALA A 133 8.11 -3.70 -1.25
CA ALA A 133 7.37 -2.61 -1.89
C ALA A 133 6.37 -1.97 -0.92
N ILE A 134 5.59 -2.78 -0.19
CA ILE A 134 4.62 -2.32 0.80
C ILE A 134 5.32 -1.59 1.95
N GLY A 135 6.36 -2.20 2.53
CA GLY A 135 7.09 -1.64 3.65
C GLY A 135 7.84 -0.34 3.30
N ALA A 136 8.48 -0.30 2.14
CA ALA A 136 9.18 0.90 1.67
C ALA A 136 8.20 2.03 1.35
N HIS A 137 7.09 1.73 0.66
CA HIS A 137 6.04 2.71 0.42
C HIS A 137 5.52 3.30 1.73
N HIS A 138 5.14 2.44 2.68
CA HIS A 138 4.64 2.87 3.98
C HIS A 138 5.67 3.69 4.76
N GLY A 139 6.91 3.21 4.86
CA GLY A 139 7.96 3.90 5.59
C GLY A 139 8.30 5.27 5.03
N VAL A 140 8.40 5.40 3.69
CA VAL A 140 8.64 6.68 3.03
C VAL A 140 7.42 7.60 3.17
N GLY A 141 6.21 7.07 3.03
CA GLY A 141 4.97 7.83 3.23
C GLY A 141 4.86 8.41 4.64
N MET A 142 5.14 7.59 5.65
CA MET A 142 5.12 8.00 7.07
C MET A 142 6.24 8.97 7.43
N ALA A 143 7.42 8.86 6.81
CA ALA A 143 8.52 9.80 7.03
C ALA A 143 8.15 11.25 6.65
N GLY A 144 7.18 11.44 5.74
CA GLY A 144 6.65 12.74 5.36
C GLY A 144 5.46 13.23 6.19
N VAL A 145 5.06 12.51 7.25
CA VAL A 145 3.92 12.90 8.10
C VAL A 145 4.41 13.78 9.24
N THR A 146 3.75 14.92 9.43
CA THR A 146 3.88 15.75 10.64
C THR A 146 2.53 15.88 11.32
N ILE A 147 2.49 15.61 12.62
CA ILE A 147 1.30 15.79 13.46
C ILE A 147 1.57 16.98 14.38
N THR A 148 0.80 18.06 14.21
CA THR A 148 0.82 19.19 15.13
C THR A 148 -0.40 19.13 16.03
N GLU A 149 -0.19 19.08 17.35
CA GLU A 149 -1.27 19.11 18.33
C GLU A 149 -2.08 20.41 18.19
N ASN A 150 -3.39 20.35 18.41
CA ASN A 150 -4.21 21.54 18.51
C ASN A 150 -4.32 21.93 20.00
N PRO A 151 -3.65 23.01 20.47
CA PRO A 151 -3.65 23.39 21.87
C PRO A 151 -5.03 23.84 22.41
N LEU A 152 -6.05 23.92 21.55
CA LEU A 152 -7.42 24.29 21.91
C LEU A 152 -8.39 23.10 22.01
N ALA A 153 -7.94 21.88 21.72
CA ALA A 153 -8.74 20.66 21.83
C ALA A 153 -8.53 20.02 23.21
N THR A 154 -9.10 20.63 24.24
CA THR A 154 -9.27 20.04 25.58
C THR A 154 -10.63 19.41 25.72
#